data_AF-A0A109LF12-F1
#
_entry.id   AF-A0A109LF12-F1
#
_cell.length_a   1.000
_cell.length_b   1.000
_cell.length_c   1.000
_cell.angle_alpha   90.00
_cell.angle_beta   90.00
_cell.angle_gamma   90.00
#
_symmetry.space_group_name_H-M   'P 1'
#
loop_
_entity.id
_entity.type
_entity.pdbx_description
1 polymer ?
#
loop_
_entity_poly.entity_id
_entity_poly.type
_entity_poly.pdbx_seq_one_letter_code
_entity_poly.pdbx_strand_id
1 'polypeptide(L)'
;MASVVLAALLLTRPPMPAPSFVVVLMAPQSQAPGWVVQASDNQQIQLIPLGVMEIPADKALEFWTKGDGWQGPVSLGLVKPGQTLSVPLDKLPPLAPNQLFELTLEGPNGSPTGKPTGPIHGIGRAVKVL
;
A
#
# COMPACT_ATOMS: atom_id res chain seq x y z
N MET A 1 -39.65 -9.21 10.20
CA MET A 1 -38.47 -9.42 11.07
C MET A 1 -37.14 -9.21 10.32
N ALA A 2 -36.98 -9.68 9.08
CA ALA A 2 -35.72 -9.55 8.33
C ALA A 2 -35.24 -8.09 8.09
N SER A 3 -36.13 -7.14 7.74
CA SER A 3 -35.72 -5.74 7.50
C SER A 3 -35.23 -5.01 8.75
N VAL A 4 -35.76 -5.34 9.93
CA VAL A 4 -35.37 -4.69 11.18
C VAL A 4 -33.97 -5.14 11.59
N VAL A 5 -33.65 -6.42 11.39
CA VAL A 5 -32.30 -6.97 11.65
C VAL A 5 -31.26 -6.37 10.70
N LEU A 6 -31.59 -6.23 9.41
CA LEU A 6 -30.67 -5.61 8.44
C LEU A 6 -30.45 -4.11 8.72
N ALA A 7 -31.49 -3.37 9.11
CA ALA A 7 -31.36 -1.97 9.51
C ALA A 7 -30.49 -1.79 10.77
N ALA A 8 -30.66 -2.67 11.77
CA ALA A 8 -29.82 -2.67 12.97
C ALA A 8 -28.35 -3.03 12.68
N LEU A 9 -28.08 -3.94 11.74
CA LEU A 9 -26.71 -4.26 11.30
C LEU A 9 -26.05 -3.11 10.51
N LEU A 10 -26.82 -2.34 9.74
CA LEU A 10 -26.30 -1.17 9.02
C LEU A 10 -25.94 -0.02 9.97
N LEU A 11 -26.72 0.16 11.05
CA LEU A 11 -26.49 1.19 12.08
C LEU A 11 -25.28 0.90 13.00
N THR A 12 -24.82 -0.34 13.04
CA THR A 12 -23.72 -0.78 13.93
C THR A 12 -22.39 -0.97 13.21
N ARG A 13 -22.30 -0.62 11.92
CA ARG A 13 -21.01 -0.61 11.22
C ARG A 13 -20.14 0.51 11.79
N PRO A 14 -19.03 0.21 12.49
CA PRO A 14 -18.12 1.26 12.93
C PRO A 14 -17.62 2.01 11.69
N PRO A 15 -17.56 3.35 11.73
CA PRO A 15 -16.96 4.11 10.64
C PRO A 15 -15.53 3.64 10.44
N MET A 16 -15.14 3.39 9.19
CA MET A 16 -13.71 3.23 8.88
C MET A 16 -13.01 4.53 9.30
N PRO A 17 -11.99 4.46 10.17
CA PRO A 17 -11.17 5.62 10.49
C PRO A 17 -10.64 6.26 9.22
N ALA A 18 -10.73 7.58 9.15
CA ALA A 18 -10.12 8.34 8.07
C ALA A 18 -8.61 8.01 8.00
N PRO A 19 -8.00 8.03 6.80
CA PRO A 19 -6.57 7.85 6.68
C PRO A 19 -5.83 9.00 7.36
N SER A 20 -4.87 8.66 8.24
CA SER A 20 -3.96 9.63 8.85
C SER A 20 -2.87 10.08 7.87
N PHE A 21 -2.56 9.25 6.87
CA PHE A 21 -1.56 9.52 5.86
C PHE A 21 -2.05 9.12 4.46
N VAL A 22 -1.62 9.90 3.47
CA VAL A 22 -1.79 9.60 2.05
C VAL A 22 -0.44 9.70 1.34
N VAL A 23 -0.20 8.80 0.39
CA VAL A 23 0.94 8.81 -0.53
C VAL A 23 0.42 8.64 -1.95
N VAL A 24 0.94 9.39 -2.90
CA VAL A 24 0.75 9.10 -4.32
C VAL A 24 2.05 8.47 -4.85
N LEU A 25 1.96 7.28 -5.45
CA LEU A 25 3.11 6.62 -6.04
C LEU A 25 3.20 6.98 -7.52
N MET A 26 4.28 7.67 -7.85
CA MET A 26 4.56 8.18 -9.20
C MET A 26 5.52 7.25 -9.92
N ALA A 27 5.24 6.94 -11.20
CA ALA A 27 6.18 6.23 -12.04
C ALA A 27 7.41 7.12 -12.32
N PRO A 28 8.66 6.64 -12.09
CA PRO A 28 9.86 7.49 -12.20
C PRO A 28 10.05 8.15 -13.56
N GLN A 29 9.65 7.48 -14.65
CA GLN A 29 9.90 7.93 -16.01
C GLN A 29 8.81 8.91 -16.51
N SER A 30 7.54 8.53 -16.40
CA SER A 30 6.43 9.32 -16.92
C SER A 30 5.91 10.37 -15.94
N GLN A 31 6.26 10.25 -14.65
CA GLN A 31 5.64 11.02 -13.57
C GLN A 31 4.11 10.93 -13.62
N ALA A 32 3.58 9.76 -14.02
CA ALA A 32 2.15 9.48 -13.97
C ALA A 32 1.81 8.79 -12.64
N PRO A 33 0.69 9.13 -11.99
CA PRO A 33 0.25 8.47 -10.76
C PRO A 33 -0.29 7.08 -11.09
N GLY A 34 0.33 6.04 -10.53
CA GLY A 34 -0.10 4.65 -10.74
C GLY A 34 -0.91 4.08 -9.57
N TRP A 35 -0.63 4.56 -8.36
CA TRP A 35 -1.25 4.07 -7.13
C TRP A 35 -1.38 5.17 -6.08
N VAL A 36 -2.30 4.95 -5.15
CA VAL A 36 -2.42 5.72 -3.91
C VAL A 36 -2.21 4.77 -2.74
N VAL A 37 -1.42 5.20 -1.76
CA VAL A 37 -1.36 4.55 -0.45
C VAL A 37 -2.19 5.35 0.52
N GLN A 38 -3.10 4.67 1.22
CA GLN A 38 -3.82 5.23 2.35
C GLN A 38 -3.39 4.47 3.60
N ALA A 39 -3.05 5.19 4.66
CA ALA A 39 -2.64 4.55 5.91
C ALA A 39 -3.29 5.27 7.10
N SER A 40 -3.83 4.47 8.04
CA SER A 40 -4.42 4.97 9.28
C SER A 40 -3.62 4.45 10.45
N ASP A 41 -3.26 5.29 11.41
CA ASP A 41 -2.31 4.98 12.50
C ASP A 41 -2.58 3.67 13.26
N ASN A 42 -3.84 3.20 13.27
CA ASN A 42 -4.26 2.11 14.17
C ASN A 42 -4.83 0.87 13.47
N GLN A 43 -4.87 0.79 12.13
CA GLN A 43 -5.66 -0.27 11.49
C GLN A 43 -5.07 -0.93 10.25
N GLN A 44 -4.67 -0.18 9.23
CA GLN A 44 -4.24 -0.78 7.98
C GLN A 44 -3.52 0.21 7.06
N ILE A 45 -2.69 -0.33 6.18
CA ILE A 45 -2.20 0.31 4.97
C ILE A 45 -2.94 -0.30 3.79
N GLN A 46 -3.46 0.54 2.89
CA GLN A 46 -4.06 0.12 1.64
C GLN A 46 -3.28 0.69 0.46
N LEU A 47 -2.89 -0.19 -0.48
CA LEU A 47 -2.36 0.19 -1.77
C LEU A 47 -3.46 0.05 -2.81
N ILE A 48 -3.88 1.18 -3.38
CA ILE A 48 -5.02 1.29 -4.29
C ILE A 48 -4.51 1.58 -5.71
N PRO A 49 -4.78 0.73 -6.70
CA PRO A 49 -4.42 1.00 -8.08
C PRO A 49 -5.31 2.08 -8.69
N LEU A 50 -4.71 3.02 -9.42
CA LEU A 50 -5.43 4.05 -10.18
C LEU A 50 -5.71 3.65 -11.63
N GLY A 51 -5.11 2.55 -12.08
CA GLY A 51 -5.27 2.00 -13.41
C GLY A 51 -4.79 0.55 -13.48
N VAL A 52 -4.90 -0.04 -14.66
CA VAL A 52 -4.41 -1.39 -14.92
C VAL A 52 -3.02 -1.29 -15.54
N MET A 53 -2.04 -1.97 -14.93
CA MET A 53 -0.70 -2.13 -15.45
C MET A 53 -0.51 -3.58 -15.91
N GLU A 54 -0.03 -3.75 -17.14
CA GLU A 54 0.38 -5.07 -17.63
C GLU A 54 1.71 -5.46 -16.99
N ILE A 55 1.72 -6.61 -16.33
CA ILE A 55 2.91 -7.17 -15.69
C ILE A 55 3.30 -8.43 -16.46
N PRO A 56 4.58 -8.59 -16.86
CA PRO A 56 5.05 -9.83 -17.49
C PRO A 56 4.74 -11.05 -16.62
N ALA A 57 4.42 -12.18 -17.26
CA ALA A 57 3.96 -13.39 -16.55
C ALA A 57 5.01 -13.99 -15.59
N ASP A 58 6.29 -13.68 -15.80
CA ASP A 58 7.42 -14.10 -14.97
C ASP A 58 7.83 -13.04 -13.94
N LYS A 59 6.99 -12.03 -13.71
CA LYS A 59 7.27 -10.92 -12.79
C LYS A 59 6.12 -10.70 -11.83
N ALA A 60 6.44 -10.05 -10.72
CA ALA A 60 5.45 -9.57 -9.75
C ALA A 60 5.84 -8.16 -9.31
N LEU A 61 4.82 -7.36 -8.97
CA LEU A 61 5.07 -6.14 -8.21
C LEU A 61 5.21 -6.50 -6.74
N GLU A 62 6.23 -5.95 -6.09
CA GLU A 62 6.39 -6.03 -4.64
C GLU A 62 6.30 -4.64 -4.03
N PHE A 63 5.49 -4.52 -2.98
CA PHE A 63 5.24 -3.27 -2.27
C PHE A 63 6.16 -3.17 -1.07
N TRP A 64 6.76 -2.00 -0.87
CA TRP A 64 7.73 -1.76 0.18
C TRP A 64 7.45 -0.47 0.93
N THR A 65 7.95 -0.40 2.15
CA THR A 65 8.03 0.85 2.91
C THR A 65 9.34 0.99 3.66
N LYS A 66 9.73 2.24 3.94
CA LYS A 66 10.92 2.56 4.72
C LYS A 66 10.76 3.89 5.45
N GLY A 67 10.84 3.87 6.77
CA GLY A 67 10.92 5.07 7.59
C GLY A 67 12.35 5.62 7.68
N ASP A 68 12.46 6.88 8.09
CA ASP A 68 13.74 7.49 8.40
C ASP A 68 14.36 6.80 9.63
N GLY A 69 15.67 6.49 9.57
CA GLY A 69 16.39 5.80 10.64
C GLY A 69 16.16 4.28 10.74
N TRP A 70 15.32 3.68 9.89
CA TRP A 70 15.14 2.23 9.85
C TRP A 70 16.37 1.53 9.25
N GLN A 71 16.67 0.31 9.71
CA GLN A 71 17.80 -0.48 9.21
C GLN A 71 17.68 -0.83 7.71
N GLY A 72 16.45 -0.91 7.19
CA GLY A 72 16.18 -1.24 5.80
C GLY A 72 14.71 -1.08 5.44
N PRO A 73 14.38 -1.26 4.15
CA PRO A 73 13.00 -1.36 3.71
C PRO A 73 12.34 -2.62 4.27
N VAL A 74 11.02 -2.56 4.42
CA VAL A 74 10.17 -3.67 4.84
C VAL A 74 9.23 -4.01 3.69
N SER A 75 9.18 -5.28 3.32
CA SER A 75 8.22 -5.77 2.34
C SER A 75 6.82 -5.75 2.95
N LEU A 76 5.89 -5.17 2.20
CA LEU A 76 4.46 -5.15 2.45
C LEU A 76 3.74 -6.24 1.64
N GLY A 77 4.47 -7.01 0.85
CA GLY A 77 4.00 -8.17 0.11
C GLY A 77 3.81 -7.93 -1.40
N LEU A 78 3.45 -9.01 -2.08
CA LEU A 78 3.21 -9.01 -3.52
C LEU A 78 1.87 -8.37 -3.87
N VAL A 79 1.86 -7.65 -4.98
CA VAL A 79 0.70 -6.91 -5.48
C VAL A 79 0.08 -7.66 -6.65
N LYS A 80 -1.23 -7.87 -6.58
CA LYS A 80 -2.02 -8.37 -7.70
C LYS A 80 -2.47 -7.18 -8.56
N PRO A 81 -2.18 -7.16 -9.87
CA PRO A 81 -2.60 -6.06 -10.74
C PRO A 81 -4.10 -5.79 -10.66
N GLY A 82 -4.48 -4.51 -10.56
CA GLY A 82 -5.88 -4.09 -10.50
C GLY A 82 -6.62 -4.39 -9.18
N GLN A 83 -5.96 -4.95 -8.16
CA GLN A 83 -6.57 -5.23 -6.87
C GLN A 83 -5.95 -4.36 -5.77
N THR A 84 -6.78 -3.92 -4.83
CA THR A 84 -6.31 -3.27 -3.61
C THR A 84 -5.60 -4.29 -2.72
N LEU A 85 -4.38 -3.96 -2.30
CA LEU A 85 -3.66 -4.72 -1.28
C LEU A 85 -3.87 -4.06 0.08
N SER A 86 -4.34 -4.82 1.06
CA SER A 86 -4.51 -4.36 2.44
C SER A 86 -3.51 -5.07 3.35
N VAL A 87 -2.74 -4.29 4.11
CA VAL A 87 -1.70 -4.78 5.02
C VAL A 87 -2.02 -4.29 6.43
N PRO A 88 -2.15 -5.20 7.41
CA PRO A 88 -2.47 -4.81 8.78
C PRO A 88 -1.21 -4.22 9.45
N LEU A 89 -1.41 -3.14 10.21
CA LEU A 89 -0.32 -2.34 10.78
C LEU A 89 0.37 -2.99 11.97
N ASP A 90 -0.29 -3.93 12.65
CA ASP A 90 0.26 -4.71 13.76
C ASP A 90 1.49 -5.54 13.37
N LYS A 91 1.70 -5.75 12.07
CA LYS A 91 2.86 -6.45 11.49
C LYS A 91 3.96 -5.51 11.01
N LEU A 92 3.79 -4.20 11.17
CA LEU A 92 4.70 -3.18 10.65
C LEU A 92 5.23 -2.30 11.78
N PRO A 93 6.42 -1.70 11.61
CA PRO A 93 6.80 -0.61 12.49
C PRO A 93 5.83 0.59 12.33
N PRO A 94 5.75 1.49 13.32
CA PRO A 94 4.81 2.60 13.31
C PRO A 94 4.94 3.49 12.06
N LEU A 95 3.81 4.03 11.60
CA LEU A 95 3.82 5.04 10.55
C LEU A 95 4.59 6.28 11.00
N ALA A 96 5.36 6.84 10.08
CA ALA A 96 6.10 8.08 10.31
C ALA A 96 5.81 9.11 9.20
N PRO A 97 5.82 10.42 9.52
CA PRO A 97 5.92 11.45 8.50
C PRO A 97 7.10 11.18 7.57
N ASN A 98 7.00 11.58 6.30
CA ASN A 98 8.07 11.42 5.32
C ASN A 98 8.46 9.97 4.99
N GLN A 99 7.76 8.96 5.53
CA GLN A 99 8.00 7.55 5.25
C GLN A 99 7.88 7.26 3.75
N LEU A 100 8.88 6.56 3.22
CA LEU A 100 8.97 6.19 1.82
C LEU A 100 8.09 4.96 1.56
N PHE A 101 7.40 4.97 0.44
CA PHE A 101 6.72 3.83 -0.13
C PHE A 101 7.14 3.65 -1.57
N GLU A 102 7.34 2.41 -1.99
CA GLU A 102 7.76 2.10 -3.35
C GLU A 102 7.21 0.76 -3.84
N LEU A 103 7.11 0.64 -5.16
CA LEU A 103 6.77 -0.58 -5.88
C LEU A 103 7.92 -0.93 -6.80
N THR A 104 8.41 -2.16 -6.71
CA THR A 104 9.42 -2.67 -7.62
C THR A 104 8.90 -3.85 -8.43
N LEU A 105 9.42 -4.01 -9.64
CA LEU A 105 9.14 -5.16 -10.50
C LEU A 105 10.16 -6.27 -10.22
N GLU A 106 9.76 -7.23 -9.42
CA GLU A 106 10.61 -8.32 -8.97
C GLU A 106 10.37 -9.61 -9.78
N GLY A 107 11.08 -10.69 -9.41
CA GLY A 107 10.76 -12.03 -9.89
C GLY A 107 9.36 -12.48 -9.46
N PRO A 108 8.90 -13.66 -9.92
CA PRO A 108 7.51 -14.10 -9.70
C PRO A 108 7.17 -14.33 -8.21
N ASN A 109 8.20 -14.54 -7.38
CA ASN A 109 8.08 -14.75 -5.93
C ASN A 109 8.53 -13.53 -5.11
N GLY A 110 8.73 -12.38 -5.74
CA GLY A 110 9.32 -11.19 -5.09
C GLY A 110 10.83 -11.21 -5.05
N SER A 111 11.40 -10.30 -4.25
CA SER A 111 12.84 -10.17 -4.04
C SER A 111 13.38 -11.33 -3.19
N PRO A 112 14.48 -11.97 -3.62
CA PRO A 112 15.12 -13.04 -2.86
C PRO A 112 15.95 -12.54 -1.68
N THR A 113 16.16 -11.22 -1.56
CA THR A 113 17.12 -10.64 -0.60
C THR A 113 16.47 -9.95 0.61
N GLY A 114 15.14 -9.86 0.63
CA GLY A 114 14.41 -9.05 1.62
C GLY A 114 14.61 -7.54 1.45
N LYS A 115 15.11 -7.10 0.30
CA LYS A 115 15.25 -5.70 -0.11
C LYS A 115 14.82 -5.56 -1.57
N PRO A 116 14.36 -4.39 -2.04
CA PRO A 116 14.03 -4.21 -3.44
C PRO A 116 15.25 -4.52 -4.34
N THR A 117 15.04 -5.35 -5.36
CA THR A 117 16.08 -5.78 -6.31
C THR A 117 15.77 -5.41 -7.76
N GLY A 118 14.51 -5.15 -8.07
CA GLY A 118 14.02 -4.79 -9.40
C GLY A 118 13.94 -3.28 -9.65
N PRO A 119 13.58 -2.87 -10.88
CA PRO A 119 13.34 -1.48 -11.20
C PRO A 119 12.11 -0.95 -10.45
N ILE A 120 12.15 0.34 -10.11
CA ILE A 120 11.06 1.04 -9.42
C ILE A 120 9.97 1.40 -10.43
N HIS A 121 8.73 1.01 -10.14
CA HIS A 121 7.53 1.33 -10.92
C HIS A 121 6.64 2.39 -10.28
N GLY A 122 6.79 2.62 -8.97
CA GLY A 122 6.08 3.66 -8.25
C GLY A 122 6.86 4.03 -7.00
N ILE A 123 6.94 5.33 -6.69
CA ILE A 123 7.60 5.82 -5.48
C ILE A 123 6.94 7.09 -4.99
N GLY A 124 6.88 7.27 -3.67
CA GLY A 124 6.29 8.44 -3.04
C GLY A 124 6.57 8.48 -1.54
N ARG A 125 6.24 9.60 -0.91
CA ARG A 125 6.41 9.79 0.54
C ARG A 125 5.10 10.16 1.22
N ALA A 126 4.93 9.69 2.44
CA ALA A 126 3.73 9.90 3.23
C ALA A 126 3.58 11.36 3.66
N VAL A 127 2.39 11.89 3.42
CA VAL A 127 1.95 13.20 3.90
C VAL A 127 0.83 12.98 4.91
N LYS A 128 0.92 13.65 6.06
CA LYS A 128 -0.12 13.59 7.09
C LYS A 128 -1.35 14.35 6.63
N VAL A 129 -2.52 13.74 6.78
CA VAL A 129 -3.81 14.39 6.57
C VAL A 129 -4.13 15.22 7.81
N LEU A 130 -4.50 16.49 7.60
CA LEU A 130 -4.85 17.46 8.66
C LEU A 130 -6.33 17.39 9.02
#